data_AF-F3NG84-F1
#
_entry.id   AF-F3NG84-F1
#
_cell.length_a   1.000
_cell.length_b   1.000
_cell.length_c   1.000
_cell.angle_alpha   90.00
_cell.angle_beta   90.00
_cell.angle_gamma   90.00
#
_symmetry.space_group_name_H-M   'P 1'
#
loop_
_entity.id
_entity.type
_entity.pdbx_description
1 polymer ?
#
loop_
_entity_poly.entity_id
_entity_poly.type
_entity_poly.pdbx_seq_one_letter_code
_entity_poly.pdbx_strand_id
1 'polypeptide(L)'
;MTETLPSGTGRNHRRRMPLRRVLVAIVGTLGLAAAAATATTGSASASAPTPPAGWSQVFLDDFNGAAGTGVDTNNWQYDLGTSYPGGASNWGTGEVETMTNSTSNVALDGAGNLQITPRRDSSGRWTSGRIETRRTDFQPPSGGKLRVQARIQLPNVTGAAAKGYWPAFWMLGAPFRGNYQNWPAVGELDIMENVQGLNTDWATMHCGVNPDGPCKETNGIGGSTACTGSTCQAGFHTYAMEWDRSTSPEEVRFYLDGVNFHTVRANQVDATTWANATNHGYFVILNVAMGGGFPGAFGGGPDGGTEPGHPMTVDYVQVLSTSGGGDGGTTPPPTGSRDAYGTIQAESFDSQSGTITESTSDSGGGQNIGALANGDWALYKGVKFGSSAAHQFQARVASGAGAGVSGLVEVRLDSRSAAPIGSFALSNTGGWQSWRTIPANISGVTGTHDVYLTFTSGQPSDFVNVNWFTFGH
;
A
#
# COMPACT_ATOMS: atom_id res chain seq x y z
N MET A 1 2.32 90.56 -45.04
CA MET A 1 3.04 89.63 -45.93
C MET A 1 2.31 88.29 -45.82
N THR A 2 1.16 88.14 -46.50
CA THR A 2 0.97 87.35 -47.76
C THR A 2 1.40 85.88 -47.60
N GLU A 3 0.65 84.83 -47.95
CA GLU A 3 -0.72 84.63 -48.46
C GLU A 3 -0.94 83.07 -48.59
N THR A 4 -2.19 82.60 -48.46
CA THR A 4 -2.85 81.46 -49.18
C THR A 4 -2.41 79.95 -49.11
N LEU A 5 -3.46 79.11 -48.98
CA LEU A 5 -3.65 77.66 -49.27
C LEU A 5 -3.66 77.34 -50.81
N PRO A 6 -4.17 76.20 -51.35
CA PRO A 6 -3.72 74.78 -51.36
C PRO A 6 -3.72 74.09 -52.77
N SER A 7 -3.41 72.77 -52.83
CA SER A 7 -3.90 71.70 -53.77
C SER A 7 -3.39 71.55 -55.23
N GLY A 8 -3.24 70.28 -55.67
CA GLY A 8 -3.10 69.83 -57.08
C GLY A 8 -2.51 68.39 -57.20
N THR A 9 -3.31 67.32 -57.40
CA THR A 9 -3.74 66.64 -58.65
C THR A 9 -2.69 65.77 -59.41
N GLY A 10 -2.84 64.44 -59.23
CA GLY A 10 -2.92 63.35 -60.23
C GLY A 10 -1.91 63.18 -61.40
N ARG A 11 -1.41 61.93 -61.58
CA ARG A 11 -1.39 61.27 -62.91
C ARG A 11 -1.25 59.74 -62.87
N ASN A 12 -2.04 59.13 -63.77
CA ASN A 12 -2.20 57.71 -64.08
C ASN A 12 -0.98 57.07 -64.78
N HIS A 13 -0.82 55.75 -64.61
CA HIS A 13 -0.54 54.87 -65.75
C HIS A 13 -1.24 53.50 -65.63
N ARG A 14 -2.18 53.26 -66.56
CA ARG A 14 -2.69 51.95 -66.97
C ARG A 14 -1.78 51.39 -68.08
N ARG A 15 -1.51 50.08 -68.07
CA ARG A 15 -1.29 49.29 -69.29
C ARG A 15 -2.02 47.95 -69.19
N ARG A 16 -2.71 47.59 -70.28
CA ARG A 16 -3.50 46.37 -70.50
C ARG A 16 -2.67 45.32 -71.29
N MET A 17 -3.14 44.07 -71.20
CA MET A 17 -2.65 42.76 -71.67
C MET A 17 -2.40 42.59 -73.20
N PRO A 18 -1.90 41.42 -73.68
CA PRO A 18 -2.82 40.31 -74.07
C PRO A 18 -2.29 38.84 -73.92
N LEU A 19 -3.23 37.88 -74.02
CA LEU A 19 -3.06 36.42 -73.99
C LEU A 19 -2.28 35.83 -75.20
N ARG A 20 -1.60 34.68 -75.00
CA ARG A 20 -1.70 33.47 -75.87
C ARG A 20 -1.07 32.21 -75.23
N ARG A 21 -1.72 31.07 -75.50
CA ARG A 21 -1.55 29.72 -74.95
C ARG A 21 -0.35 28.96 -75.54
N VAL A 22 0.32 28.10 -74.76
CA VAL A 22 0.82 26.76 -75.19
C VAL A 22 0.81 25.79 -73.99
N LEU A 23 0.18 24.62 -74.20
CA LEU A 23 0.18 23.43 -73.34
C LEU A 23 1.54 22.72 -73.39
N VAL A 24 2.05 22.26 -72.24
CA VAL A 24 2.71 20.94 -72.14
C VAL A 24 2.23 20.27 -70.84
N ALA A 25 1.60 19.12 -71.01
CA ALA A 25 1.15 18.25 -69.94
C ALA A 25 2.31 17.34 -69.48
N ILE A 26 2.54 17.26 -68.17
CA ILE A 26 3.05 16.03 -67.55
C ILE A 26 2.06 15.66 -66.46
N VAL A 27 1.45 14.50 -66.67
CA VAL A 27 0.56 13.79 -65.77
C VAL A 27 1.39 13.26 -64.61
N GLY A 28 1.19 13.84 -63.42
CA GLY A 28 1.57 13.26 -62.14
C GLY A 28 0.32 13.26 -61.27
N THR A 29 -0.32 12.11 -61.17
CA THR A 29 -1.56 11.85 -60.43
C THR A 29 -1.49 12.32 -58.98
N LEU A 30 -2.08 13.48 -58.69
CA LEU A 30 -2.52 13.86 -57.33
C LEU A 30 -3.91 13.22 -57.12
N GLY A 31 -3.90 11.94 -56.75
CA GLY A 31 -5.07 11.30 -56.18
C GLY A 31 -5.35 11.91 -54.81
N LEU A 32 -6.55 12.48 -54.65
CA LEU A 32 -7.12 12.81 -53.35
C LEU A 32 -7.17 11.53 -52.50
N ALA A 33 -6.23 11.39 -51.57
CA ALA A 33 -6.45 10.63 -50.36
C ALA A 33 -6.69 11.66 -49.24
N ALA A 34 -7.95 12.01 -49.02
CA ALA A 34 -8.37 12.58 -47.75
C ALA A 34 -8.19 11.48 -46.70
N ALA A 35 -6.96 11.28 -46.24
CA ALA A 35 -6.70 10.61 -44.98
C ALA A 35 -7.22 11.57 -43.91
N ALA A 36 -8.47 11.36 -43.49
CA ALA A 36 -8.90 11.79 -42.18
C ALA A 36 -7.89 11.17 -41.21
N ALA A 37 -6.92 11.98 -40.77
CA ALA A 37 -6.16 11.66 -39.58
C ALA A 37 -7.18 11.70 -38.45
N THR A 38 -7.85 10.58 -38.22
CA THR A 38 -8.26 10.21 -36.88
C THR A 38 -6.97 10.25 -36.08
N ALA A 39 -6.70 11.40 -35.45
CA ALA A 39 -5.85 11.42 -34.29
C ALA A 39 -6.50 10.42 -33.35
N THR A 40 -5.98 9.20 -33.36
CA THR A 40 -6.16 8.28 -32.24
C THR A 40 -5.58 9.04 -31.07
N THR A 41 -6.45 9.72 -30.33
CA THR A 41 -6.17 10.05 -28.93
C THR A 41 -5.99 8.70 -28.28
N GLY A 42 -4.76 8.17 -28.33
CA GLY A 42 -4.38 7.10 -27.44
C GLY A 42 -4.68 7.67 -26.06
N SER A 43 -5.69 7.13 -25.40
CA SER A 43 -5.84 7.32 -23.97
C SER A 43 -4.45 7.07 -23.39
N ALA A 44 -3.90 8.03 -22.66
CA ALA A 44 -2.70 7.76 -21.89
C ALA A 44 -3.08 6.62 -20.95
N SER A 45 -2.69 5.39 -21.29
CA SER A 45 -2.77 4.25 -20.41
C SER A 45 -1.57 4.35 -19.48
N ALA A 46 -1.62 5.31 -18.56
CA ALA A 46 -0.80 5.20 -17.38
C ALA A 46 -1.36 4.01 -16.59
N SER A 47 -0.54 2.99 -16.45
CA SER A 47 -0.81 1.79 -15.67
C SER A 47 0.46 1.51 -14.92
N ALA A 48 0.34 1.07 -13.67
CA ALA A 48 1.49 0.77 -12.84
C ALA A 48 2.43 -0.20 -13.55
N PRO A 49 3.75 -0.03 -13.34
CA PRO A 49 4.71 -0.96 -13.89
C PRO A 49 4.44 -2.36 -13.36
N THR A 50 4.67 -3.36 -14.22
CA THR A 50 4.64 -4.77 -13.81
C THR A 50 5.63 -4.97 -12.66
N PRO A 51 5.28 -5.74 -11.61
CA PRO A 51 6.20 -6.05 -10.53
C PRO A 51 7.54 -6.59 -11.06
N PRO A 52 8.69 -6.12 -10.55
CA PRO A 52 9.99 -6.68 -10.90
C PRO A 52 10.07 -8.18 -10.55
N ALA A 53 11.00 -8.90 -11.17
CA ALA A 53 11.24 -10.29 -10.84
C ALA A 53 11.50 -10.48 -9.33
N GLY A 54 10.87 -11.49 -8.71
CA GLY A 54 10.94 -11.75 -7.27
C GLY A 54 9.93 -10.97 -6.42
N TRP A 55 9.18 -10.04 -7.01
CA TRP A 55 8.11 -9.30 -6.34
C TRP A 55 6.74 -9.75 -6.84
N SER A 56 5.78 -9.87 -5.92
CA SER A 56 4.38 -10.15 -6.20
C SER A 56 3.52 -8.93 -5.88
N GLN A 57 2.51 -8.67 -6.70
CA GLN A 57 1.55 -7.60 -6.45
C GLN A 57 0.61 -7.98 -5.31
N VAL A 58 0.58 -7.15 -4.26
CA VAL A 58 -0.31 -7.29 -3.10
C VAL A 58 -1.53 -6.39 -3.27
N PHE A 59 -1.33 -5.17 -3.73
CA PHE A 59 -2.39 -4.19 -3.97
C PHE A 59 -2.01 -3.30 -5.15
N LEU A 60 -3.02 -2.90 -5.92
CA LEU A 60 -2.88 -1.91 -6.97
C LEU A 60 -4.18 -1.14 -7.13
N ASP A 61 -4.06 0.19 -7.20
CA ASP A 61 -5.06 1.06 -7.78
C ASP A 61 -4.38 1.97 -8.80
N ASP A 62 -4.74 1.82 -10.08
CA ASP A 62 -4.27 2.61 -11.23
C ASP A 62 -5.22 3.79 -11.54
N PHE A 63 -6.19 4.06 -10.66
CA PHE A 63 -7.11 5.20 -10.74
C PHE A 63 -7.82 5.39 -12.09
N ASN A 64 -8.02 4.28 -12.80
CA ASN A 64 -8.76 4.24 -14.04
C ASN A 64 -10.26 4.42 -13.78
N GLY A 65 -10.87 5.39 -14.45
CA GLY A 65 -12.30 5.67 -14.35
C GLY A 65 -12.68 6.92 -15.11
N ALA A 66 -13.97 7.26 -15.12
CA ALA A 66 -14.46 8.43 -15.85
C ALA A 66 -14.06 9.73 -15.14
N ALA A 67 -13.81 10.80 -15.91
CA ALA A 67 -13.50 12.10 -15.35
C ALA A 67 -14.61 12.60 -14.40
N GLY A 68 -14.22 13.10 -13.25
CA GLY A 68 -15.13 13.66 -12.24
C GLY A 68 -15.81 12.64 -11.34
N THR A 69 -15.50 11.34 -11.45
CA THR A 69 -15.99 10.33 -10.50
C THR A 69 -15.09 10.23 -9.27
N GLY A 70 -15.61 9.75 -8.14
CA GLY A 70 -14.81 9.44 -6.95
C GLY A 70 -13.91 8.20 -7.14
N VAL A 71 -13.15 7.88 -6.09
CA VAL A 71 -12.30 6.66 -6.03
C VAL A 71 -13.14 5.40 -5.87
N ASP A 72 -12.56 4.23 -6.18
CA ASP A 72 -13.20 2.95 -5.86
C ASP A 72 -13.29 2.75 -4.35
N THR A 73 -14.50 2.83 -3.82
CA THR A 73 -14.75 2.69 -2.38
C THR A 73 -14.60 1.25 -1.85
N ASN A 74 -14.31 0.27 -2.70
CA ASN A 74 -13.85 -1.05 -2.25
C ASN A 74 -12.37 -1.00 -1.82
N ASN A 75 -11.58 -0.14 -2.45
CA ASN A 75 -10.16 0.06 -2.13
C ASN A 75 -9.98 1.16 -1.08
N TRP A 76 -10.78 2.22 -1.15
CA TRP A 76 -10.57 3.44 -0.38
C TRP A 76 -11.76 3.79 0.53
N GLN A 77 -11.45 4.47 1.63
CA GLN A 77 -12.42 5.16 2.48
C GLN A 77 -12.04 6.64 2.58
N TYR A 78 -13.06 7.48 2.76
CA TYR A 78 -12.87 8.93 2.92
C TYR A 78 -12.79 9.29 4.39
N ASP A 79 -11.80 10.10 4.73
CA ASP A 79 -11.72 10.79 6.00
C ASP A 79 -12.45 12.14 5.87
N LEU A 80 -13.40 12.40 6.76
CA LEU A 80 -14.33 13.53 6.64
C LEU A 80 -14.21 14.48 7.83
N GLY A 81 -14.34 15.77 7.55
CA GLY A 81 -14.30 16.80 8.57
C GLY A 81 -12.89 17.28 8.89
N THR A 82 -12.67 17.62 10.16
CA THR A 82 -11.42 18.19 10.67
C THR A 82 -10.71 17.25 11.65
N SER A 83 -11.18 16.00 11.79
CA SER A 83 -10.60 14.98 12.68
C SER A 83 -11.23 13.62 12.39
N TYR A 84 -10.55 12.54 12.79
CA TYR A 84 -11.23 11.25 12.96
C TYR A 84 -12.36 11.35 14.01
N PRO A 85 -13.37 10.47 13.97
CA PRO A 85 -14.36 10.36 15.03
C PRO A 85 -13.71 10.04 16.39
N GLY A 86 -13.62 11.03 17.28
CA GLY A 86 -12.93 10.90 18.56
C GLY A 86 -11.41 11.00 18.50
N GLY A 87 -10.84 11.36 17.35
CA GLY A 87 -9.42 11.67 17.20
C GLY A 87 -9.07 13.11 17.54
N ALA A 88 -7.79 13.47 17.40
CA ALA A 88 -7.30 14.82 17.63
C ALA A 88 -7.96 15.84 16.69
N SER A 89 -8.30 17.02 17.21
CA SER A 89 -8.84 18.13 16.41
C SER A 89 -7.83 18.64 15.39
N ASN A 90 -8.32 19.13 14.24
CA ASN A 90 -7.50 19.65 13.14
C ASN A 90 -6.42 18.64 12.74
N TRP A 91 -6.84 17.37 12.66
CA TRP A 91 -6.02 16.20 12.35
C TRP A 91 -4.75 16.03 13.20
N GLY A 92 -4.67 16.71 14.36
CA GLY A 92 -3.49 16.70 15.23
C GLY A 92 -2.37 17.67 14.81
N THR A 93 -2.51 18.35 13.67
CA THR A 93 -1.44 19.16 13.06
C THR A 93 -1.72 20.66 13.08
N GLY A 94 -2.97 21.05 13.37
CA GLY A 94 -3.42 22.44 13.27
C GLY A 94 -3.72 22.90 11.84
N GLU A 95 -3.87 21.98 10.90
CA GLU A 95 -4.36 22.25 9.53
C GLU A 95 -5.80 22.83 9.55
N VAL A 96 -6.19 23.56 8.50
CA VAL A 96 -7.38 24.44 8.52
C VAL A 96 -8.51 24.03 7.57
N GLU A 97 -8.28 23.04 6.73
CA GLU A 97 -9.26 22.51 5.79
C GLU A 97 -10.26 21.56 6.44
N THR A 98 -11.43 21.49 5.84
CA THR A 98 -12.37 20.39 6.06
C THR A 98 -12.19 19.36 4.95
N MET A 99 -11.82 18.13 5.30
CA MET A 99 -11.73 17.02 4.36
C MET A 99 -13.12 16.59 3.92
N THR A 100 -13.31 16.33 2.62
CA THR A 100 -14.62 15.94 2.06
C THR A 100 -14.51 14.76 1.09
N ASN A 101 -15.65 14.13 0.81
CA ASN A 101 -15.82 13.15 -0.27
C ASN A 101 -16.40 13.77 -1.55
N SER A 102 -16.44 15.11 -1.65
CA SER A 102 -16.91 15.78 -2.86
C SER A 102 -15.92 15.56 -4.00
N THR A 103 -16.42 15.35 -5.21
CA THR A 103 -15.59 15.28 -6.42
C THR A 103 -14.95 16.62 -6.79
N SER A 104 -15.33 17.72 -6.12
CA SER A 104 -14.56 18.97 -6.17
C SER A 104 -13.19 18.85 -5.51
N ASN A 105 -13.02 17.92 -4.56
CA ASN A 105 -11.79 17.68 -3.81
C ASN A 105 -11.12 16.36 -4.16
N VAL A 106 -11.87 15.27 -4.39
CA VAL A 106 -11.31 13.94 -4.69
C VAL A 106 -12.01 13.37 -5.91
N ALA A 107 -11.34 13.38 -7.06
CA ALA A 107 -11.91 12.86 -8.30
C ALA A 107 -10.86 12.26 -9.23
N LEU A 108 -11.31 11.35 -10.09
CA LEU A 108 -10.53 10.85 -11.21
C LEU A 108 -10.54 11.87 -12.34
N ASP A 109 -9.45 12.01 -13.08
CA ASP A 109 -9.34 12.96 -14.20
C ASP A 109 -9.80 12.39 -15.55
N GLY A 110 -10.10 11.09 -15.63
CA GLY A 110 -10.47 10.41 -16.86
C GLY A 110 -9.28 9.95 -17.71
N ALA A 111 -8.06 10.19 -17.26
CA ALA A 111 -6.80 9.87 -17.93
C ALA A 111 -5.93 8.92 -17.10
N GLY A 112 -6.54 8.19 -16.15
CA GLY A 112 -5.85 7.23 -15.29
C GLY A 112 -5.18 7.87 -14.07
N ASN A 113 -5.66 9.01 -13.58
CA ASN A 113 -5.11 9.60 -12.36
C ASN A 113 -6.21 10.04 -11.39
N LEU A 114 -5.90 9.91 -10.10
CA LEU A 114 -6.57 10.57 -9.00
C LEU A 114 -6.09 12.02 -8.87
N GLN A 115 -7.02 12.94 -8.59
CA GLN A 115 -6.77 14.34 -8.28
C GLN A 115 -7.29 14.64 -6.86
N ILE A 116 -6.38 15.00 -5.94
CA ILE A 116 -6.73 15.56 -4.63
C ILE A 116 -6.52 17.08 -4.69
N THR A 117 -7.62 17.83 -4.70
CA THR A 117 -7.63 19.27 -4.98
C THR A 117 -8.09 20.09 -3.78
N PRO A 118 -7.19 20.89 -3.16
CA PRO A 118 -7.60 21.90 -2.21
C PRO A 118 -8.47 22.98 -2.87
N ARG A 119 -9.57 23.35 -2.22
CA ARG A 119 -10.49 24.40 -2.68
C ARG A 119 -10.67 25.42 -1.58
N ARG A 120 -10.88 26.68 -1.97
CA ARG A 120 -11.21 27.77 -1.07
C ARG A 120 -12.51 28.42 -1.50
N ASP A 121 -13.48 28.48 -0.61
CA ASP A 121 -14.77 29.12 -0.90
C ASP A 121 -14.70 30.65 -0.77
N SER A 122 -15.79 31.34 -1.13
CA SER A 122 -15.88 32.81 -1.05
C SER A 122 -15.85 33.36 0.38
N SER A 123 -16.12 32.52 1.39
CA SER A 123 -15.96 32.88 2.80
C SER A 123 -14.54 32.64 3.32
N GLY A 124 -13.65 32.14 2.45
CA GLY A 124 -12.26 31.87 2.76
C GLY A 124 -11.99 30.53 3.43
N ARG A 125 -13.00 29.65 3.54
CA ARG A 125 -12.85 28.31 4.12
C ARG A 125 -12.19 27.36 3.14
N TRP A 126 -11.25 26.57 3.64
CA TRP A 126 -10.55 25.55 2.86
C TRP A 126 -11.26 24.20 2.96
N THR A 127 -11.27 23.47 1.85
CA THR A 127 -11.64 22.05 1.79
C THR A 127 -10.59 21.30 1.00
N SER A 128 -10.41 20.02 1.31
CA SER A 128 -9.50 19.15 0.57
C SER A 128 -9.97 17.70 0.63
N GLY A 129 -9.11 16.78 0.23
CA GLY A 129 -9.35 15.35 0.30
C GLY A 129 -8.30 14.63 1.15
N ARG A 130 -8.77 13.64 1.89
CA ARG A 130 -7.97 12.64 2.59
C ARG A 130 -8.65 11.29 2.41
N ILE A 131 -7.92 10.34 1.86
CA ILE A 131 -8.40 8.97 1.64
C ILE A 131 -7.43 7.97 2.22
N GLU A 132 -7.96 6.86 2.70
CA GLU A 132 -7.17 5.76 3.25
C GLU A 132 -7.54 4.45 2.57
N THR A 133 -6.61 3.51 2.49
CA THR A 133 -6.96 2.15 2.04
C THR A 133 -7.89 1.49 3.05
N ARG A 134 -8.90 0.75 2.57
CA ARG A 134 -9.71 -0.12 3.43
C ARG A 134 -8.88 -1.23 4.06
N ARG A 135 -7.92 -1.75 3.30
CA ARG A 135 -6.92 -2.70 3.79
C ARG A 135 -6.00 -2.03 4.81
N THR A 136 -5.68 -2.80 5.84
CA THR A 136 -4.78 -2.43 6.95
C THR A 136 -3.70 -3.49 7.16
N ASP A 137 -3.57 -4.45 6.25
CA ASP A 137 -2.77 -5.67 6.40
C ASP A 137 -1.43 -5.59 5.67
N PHE A 138 -1.00 -4.40 5.24
CA PHE A 138 0.28 -4.24 4.56
C PHE A 138 1.44 -4.39 5.54
N GLN A 139 2.09 -5.55 5.50
CA GLN A 139 3.28 -5.88 6.28
C GLN A 139 4.15 -6.84 5.48
N PRO A 140 5.50 -6.68 5.47
CA PRO A 140 6.37 -7.69 4.90
C PRO A 140 6.27 -9.00 5.67
N PRO A 141 6.31 -10.16 4.98
CA PRO A 141 6.55 -11.43 5.64
C PRO A 141 7.89 -11.40 6.39
N SER A 142 8.01 -12.24 7.42
CA SER A 142 9.31 -12.48 8.07
C SER A 142 10.35 -12.89 7.03
N GLY A 143 11.55 -12.32 7.11
CA GLY A 143 12.60 -12.55 6.12
C GLY A 143 12.36 -11.86 4.76
N GLY A 144 11.19 -11.27 4.50
CA GLY A 144 10.85 -10.72 3.20
C GLY A 144 10.86 -9.21 3.17
N LYS A 145 10.40 -8.65 2.05
CA LYS A 145 10.34 -7.21 1.84
C LYS A 145 8.96 -6.80 1.39
N LEU A 146 8.54 -5.61 1.80
CA LEU A 146 7.35 -4.93 1.31
C LEU A 146 7.81 -3.67 0.61
N ARG A 147 7.25 -3.36 -0.56
CA ARG A 147 7.45 -2.10 -1.25
C ARG A 147 6.11 -1.42 -1.43
N VAL A 148 5.99 -0.21 -0.91
CA VAL A 148 4.79 0.63 -1.08
C VAL A 148 5.23 1.85 -1.89
N GLN A 149 4.61 2.06 -3.05
CA GLN A 149 5.01 3.11 -3.97
C GLN A 149 3.82 3.78 -4.63
N ALA A 150 4.02 5.04 -5.00
CA ALA A 150 3.08 5.81 -5.79
C ALA A 150 3.82 6.69 -6.80
N ARG A 151 3.21 6.89 -7.96
CA ARG A 151 3.69 7.85 -8.95
C ARG A 151 2.84 9.11 -8.86
N ILE A 152 3.44 10.20 -8.40
CA ILE A 152 2.73 11.42 -7.98
C ILE A 152 3.37 12.64 -8.63
N GLN A 153 2.53 13.56 -9.13
CA GLN A 153 2.89 14.96 -9.35
C GLN A 153 2.33 15.78 -8.20
N LEU A 154 3.20 16.53 -7.51
CA LEU A 154 2.77 17.41 -6.43
C LEU A 154 1.97 18.61 -6.97
N PRO A 155 1.15 19.29 -6.14
CA PRO A 155 0.45 20.51 -6.53
C PRO A 155 1.37 21.48 -7.27
N ASN A 156 1.06 21.75 -8.54
CA ASN A 156 1.90 22.57 -9.41
C ASN A 156 1.73 24.07 -9.12
N VAL A 157 2.14 24.46 -7.91
CA VAL A 157 2.08 25.81 -7.37
C VAL A 157 3.34 26.03 -6.54
N THR A 158 3.93 27.23 -6.65
CA THR A 158 5.18 27.56 -5.93
C THR A 158 5.12 28.98 -5.36
N GLY A 159 6.07 29.33 -4.49
CA GLY A 159 6.20 30.69 -3.94
C GLY A 159 5.02 31.08 -3.06
N ALA A 160 4.60 32.35 -3.14
CA ALA A 160 3.52 32.87 -2.29
C ALA A 160 2.18 32.14 -2.51
N ALA A 161 1.90 31.70 -3.75
CA ALA A 161 0.68 30.98 -4.10
C ALA A 161 0.60 29.59 -3.45
N ALA A 162 1.74 29.01 -3.06
CA ALA A 162 1.83 27.65 -2.49
C ALA A 162 1.86 27.60 -0.96
N LYS A 163 1.89 28.75 -0.29
CA LYS A 163 1.98 28.78 1.17
C LYS A 163 0.84 28.01 1.81
N GLY A 164 1.17 27.10 2.72
CA GLY A 164 0.20 26.24 3.41
C GLY A 164 -0.12 24.94 2.68
N TYR A 165 0.27 24.74 1.41
CA TYR A 165 0.08 23.43 0.78
C TYR A 165 0.95 22.37 1.48
N TRP A 166 0.34 21.24 1.83
CA TRP A 166 1.00 20.08 2.43
C TRP A 166 0.46 18.77 1.84
N PRO A 167 0.86 18.39 0.61
CA PRO A 167 0.59 17.06 0.07
C PRO A 167 1.38 15.98 0.83
N ALA A 168 0.75 14.81 1.04
CA ALA A 168 1.37 13.66 1.68
C ALA A 168 0.91 12.32 1.10
N PHE A 169 1.84 11.37 1.04
CA PHE A 169 1.65 9.95 0.78
C PHE A 169 2.39 9.16 1.85
N TRP A 170 1.64 8.46 2.68
CA TRP A 170 2.16 7.94 3.94
C TRP A 170 1.39 6.71 4.41
N MET A 171 1.87 6.09 5.47
CA MET A 171 1.28 4.89 6.05
C MET A 171 1.18 5.02 7.57
N LEU A 172 0.11 4.47 8.13
CA LEU A 172 -0.10 4.44 9.58
C LEU A 172 -0.41 3.02 10.05
N GLY A 173 0.12 2.66 11.21
CA GLY A 173 -0.04 1.32 11.76
C GLY A 173 -1.51 0.97 11.98
N ALA A 174 -1.91 -0.24 11.57
CA ALA A 174 -3.28 -0.73 11.63
C ALA A 174 -3.97 -0.54 12.99
N PRO A 175 -3.29 -0.72 14.15
CA PRO A 175 -3.92 -0.51 15.46
C PRO A 175 -4.37 0.93 15.73
N PHE A 176 -4.01 1.91 14.89
CA PHE A 176 -4.50 3.28 15.00
C PHE A 176 -5.96 3.42 14.60
N ARG A 177 -6.41 2.69 13.57
CA ARG A 177 -7.77 2.81 13.04
C ARG A 177 -8.80 2.36 14.08
N GLY A 178 -9.70 3.27 14.46
CA GLY A 178 -10.69 3.05 15.52
C GLY A 178 -10.17 3.27 16.95
N ASN A 179 -8.86 3.51 17.12
CA ASN A 179 -8.24 3.90 18.40
C ASN A 179 -8.00 5.41 18.43
N TYR A 180 -7.23 5.92 17.45
CA TYR A 180 -6.87 7.33 17.26
C TYR A 180 -6.08 8.01 18.40
N GLN A 181 -5.56 7.25 19.37
CA GLN A 181 -4.90 7.77 20.58
C GLN A 181 -3.52 7.16 20.85
N ASN A 182 -3.01 6.30 19.96
CA ASN A 182 -1.77 5.54 20.12
C ASN A 182 -0.63 5.98 19.18
N TRP A 183 -0.74 7.15 18.56
CA TRP A 183 0.39 7.80 17.90
C TRP A 183 1.36 8.40 18.93
N PRO A 184 2.69 8.35 18.73
CA PRO A 184 3.41 7.78 17.58
C PRO A 184 3.79 6.30 17.78
N ALA A 185 3.48 5.71 18.95
CA ALA A 185 3.90 4.36 19.32
C ALA A 185 3.49 3.29 18.31
N VAL A 186 2.36 3.47 17.62
CA VAL A 186 1.80 2.59 16.59
C VAL A 186 2.57 2.62 15.25
N GLY A 187 3.53 3.52 15.08
CA GLY A 187 4.33 3.64 13.87
C GLY A 187 3.64 4.39 12.74
N GLU A 188 4.34 5.38 12.19
CA GLU A 188 3.98 6.13 10.99
C GLU A 188 5.16 6.11 10.02
N LEU A 189 4.90 5.90 8.74
CA LEU A 189 5.90 5.89 7.68
C LEU A 189 5.48 6.88 6.58
N ASP A 190 6.07 8.05 6.60
CA ASP A 190 5.84 9.11 5.62
C ASP A 190 6.74 8.85 4.42
N ILE A 191 6.14 8.40 3.32
CA ILE A 191 6.87 8.00 2.12
C ILE A 191 7.20 9.24 1.28
N MET A 192 6.29 10.22 1.28
CA MET A 192 6.47 11.53 0.69
C MET A 192 5.66 12.55 1.47
N GLU A 193 6.32 13.61 1.89
CA GLU A 193 5.72 14.87 2.31
C GLU A 193 6.38 16.03 1.58
N ASN A 194 5.61 17.08 1.34
CA ASN A 194 6.12 18.34 0.83
C ASN A 194 5.35 19.51 1.45
N VAL A 195 6.01 20.66 1.55
CA VAL A 195 5.36 21.90 1.95
C VAL A 195 5.75 23.07 1.04
N GLN A 196 4.89 24.09 0.98
CA GLN A 196 5.17 25.39 0.33
C GLN A 196 5.50 25.31 -1.17
N GLY A 197 5.21 24.19 -1.84
CA GLY A 197 5.58 23.98 -3.23
C GLY A 197 7.10 23.95 -3.46
N LEU A 198 7.88 23.49 -2.47
CA LEU A 198 9.33 23.36 -2.59
C LEU A 198 9.70 22.16 -3.47
N ASN A 199 10.80 22.25 -4.23
CA ASN A 199 11.33 21.08 -4.96
C ASN A 199 12.09 20.14 -4.02
N THR A 200 11.39 19.58 -3.03
CA THR A 200 11.97 18.73 -2.00
C THR A 200 10.93 17.70 -1.56
N ASP A 201 11.37 16.46 -1.47
CA ASP A 201 10.68 15.34 -0.84
C ASP A 201 11.22 15.15 0.58
N TRP A 202 10.33 14.98 1.56
CA TRP A 202 10.65 14.54 2.91
C TRP A 202 10.06 13.15 3.14
N ALA A 203 10.86 12.27 3.73
CA ALA A 203 10.39 10.96 4.18
C ALA A 203 10.85 10.69 5.61
N THR A 204 9.94 10.15 6.42
CA THR A 204 10.08 10.13 7.88
C THR A 204 9.50 8.85 8.46
N MET A 205 10.08 8.37 9.55
CA MET A 205 9.46 7.39 10.43
C MET A 205 9.16 8.03 11.78
N HIS A 206 7.91 7.98 12.23
CA HIS A 206 7.50 8.32 13.59
C HIS A 206 7.28 7.06 14.42
N CYS A 207 7.75 7.07 15.66
CA CYS A 207 7.69 5.92 16.56
C CYS A 207 7.93 6.31 18.03
N GLY A 208 7.67 5.39 18.94
CA GLY A 208 7.98 5.58 20.36
C GLY A 208 7.03 6.56 21.06
N VAL A 209 7.56 7.67 21.58
CA VAL A 209 6.81 8.61 22.44
C VAL A 209 6.98 10.04 21.97
N ASN A 210 5.91 10.83 22.09
CA ASN A 210 5.90 12.27 21.81
C ASN A 210 5.63 13.07 23.10
N PRO A 211 6.39 14.14 23.41
CA PRO A 211 7.57 14.65 22.67
C PRO A 211 8.83 13.82 22.87
N ASP A 212 9.81 14.07 22.01
CA ASP A 212 11.15 13.48 22.01
C ASP A 212 11.16 11.96 21.74
N GLY A 213 11.55 11.17 22.73
CA GLY A 213 11.71 9.73 22.58
C GLY A 213 12.84 9.32 21.62
N PRO A 214 12.97 8.01 21.38
CA PRO A 214 14.03 7.46 20.54
C PRO A 214 13.91 7.90 19.07
N CYS A 215 12.72 8.30 18.63
CA CYS A 215 12.44 8.74 17.26
C CYS A 215 12.46 10.27 17.09
N LYS A 216 12.74 11.03 18.16
CA LYS A 216 12.90 12.51 18.15
C LYS A 216 11.64 13.25 17.73
N GLU A 217 10.52 12.85 18.30
CA GLU A 217 9.21 13.42 18.05
C GLU A 217 9.12 14.89 18.45
N THR A 218 8.44 15.75 17.68
CA THR A 218 7.63 15.45 16.49
C THR A 218 8.41 15.49 15.17
N ASN A 219 9.74 15.52 15.18
CA ASN A 219 10.52 15.56 13.93
C ASN A 219 10.62 14.17 13.25
N GLY A 220 10.53 13.10 14.02
CA GLY A 220 10.75 11.74 13.53
C GLY A 220 12.19 11.47 13.09
N ILE A 221 12.43 10.25 12.59
CA ILE A 221 13.70 9.87 11.96
C ILE A 221 13.58 10.09 10.46
N GLY A 222 13.77 11.35 10.03
CA GLY A 222 13.55 11.76 8.64
C GLY A 222 14.79 12.12 7.84
N GLY A 223 14.61 12.15 6.52
CA GLY A 223 15.57 12.62 5.53
C GLY A 223 14.85 13.39 4.41
N SER A 224 15.59 14.13 3.59
CA SER A 224 15.01 14.83 2.44
C SER A 224 15.95 14.87 1.24
N THR A 225 15.37 15.00 0.05
CA THR A 225 16.10 15.12 -1.21
C THR A 225 15.28 15.94 -2.21
N ALA A 226 15.93 16.50 -3.23
CA ALA A 226 15.23 17.21 -4.31
C ALA A 226 14.85 16.26 -5.45
N CYS A 227 13.72 16.50 -6.11
CA CYS A 227 13.41 15.86 -7.38
C CYS A 227 14.39 16.35 -8.47
N THR A 228 14.79 15.44 -9.37
CA THR A 228 15.75 15.70 -10.45
C THR A 228 15.14 15.38 -11.82
N GLY A 229 15.66 15.99 -12.89
CA GLY A 229 15.05 15.92 -14.23
C GLY A 229 13.88 16.89 -14.42
N SER A 230 12.93 16.88 -13.48
CA SER A 230 11.92 17.92 -13.25
C SER A 230 11.82 18.23 -11.77
N THR A 231 11.19 19.36 -11.41
CA THR A 231 10.80 19.58 -10.02
C THR A 231 9.63 18.67 -9.65
N CYS A 232 9.44 18.38 -8.36
CA CYS A 232 8.35 17.55 -7.86
C CYS A 232 6.95 18.07 -8.28
N GLN A 233 6.83 19.38 -8.52
CA GLN A 233 5.62 20.06 -8.99
C GLN A 233 5.45 19.97 -10.51
N ALA A 234 6.54 19.96 -11.27
CA ALA A 234 6.50 20.10 -12.73
C ALA A 234 6.20 18.79 -13.46
N GLY A 235 6.31 17.65 -12.78
CA GLY A 235 6.04 16.34 -13.37
C GLY A 235 5.83 15.25 -12.34
N PHE A 236 5.52 14.05 -12.82
CA PHE A 236 5.39 12.88 -11.99
C PHE A 236 6.74 12.32 -11.58
N HIS A 237 6.86 12.00 -10.29
CA HIS A 237 7.96 11.28 -9.70
C HIS A 237 7.44 10.02 -8.99
N THR A 238 8.30 9.00 -8.83
CA THR A 238 7.94 7.78 -8.09
C THR A 238 8.50 7.83 -6.69
N TYR A 239 7.61 7.90 -5.70
CA TYR A 239 7.95 7.88 -4.28
C TYR A 239 7.71 6.46 -3.77
N ALA A 240 8.67 5.90 -3.04
CA ALA A 240 8.56 4.54 -2.54
C ALA A 240 9.22 4.33 -1.20
N MET A 241 8.66 3.41 -0.42
CA MET A 241 9.27 2.86 0.78
C MET A 241 9.47 1.36 0.58
N GLU A 242 10.63 0.86 0.99
CA GLU A 242 10.88 -0.58 1.17
C GLU A 242 11.12 -0.90 2.64
N TRP A 243 10.31 -1.80 3.17
CA TRP A 243 10.51 -2.36 4.50
C TRP A 243 11.08 -3.77 4.36
N ASP A 244 12.32 -3.92 4.80
CA ASP A 244 13.16 -5.09 4.62
C ASP A 244 13.34 -5.83 5.94
N ARG A 245 12.65 -6.96 6.06
CA ARG A 245 12.78 -7.91 7.17
C ARG A 245 13.72 -9.08 6.84
N SER A 246 14.41 -9.02 5.71
CA SER A 246 15.39 -10.04 5.27
C SER A 246 16.77 -9.85 5.89
N THR A 247 17.01 -8.71 6.52
CA THR A 247 18.29 -8.34 7.12
C THR A 247 18.17 -8.20 8.64
N SER A 248 19.30 -8.32 9.33
CA SER A 248 19.43 -7.99 10.76
C SER A 248 20.55 -6.94 10.92
N PRO A 249 20.24 -5.70 11.32
CA PRO A 249 18.91 -5.19 11.67
C PRO A 249 17.93 -5.12 10.49
N GLU A 250 16.63 -5.18 10.78
CA GLU A 250 15.59 -4.83 9.80
C GLU A 250 15.75 -3.36 9.38
N GLU A 251 15.30 -3.02 8.18
CA GLU A 251 15.45 -1.68 7.60
C GLU A 251 14.14 -1.17 6.99
N VAL A 252 13.90 0.13 7.09
CA VAL A 252 12.94 0.87 6.26
C VAL A 252 13.72 1.87 5.42
N ARG A 253 13.61 1.77 4.10
CA ARG A 253 14.36 2.58 3.12
C ARG A 253 13.39 3.41 2.27
N PHE A 254 13.68 4.68 2.08
CA PHE A 254 12.86 5.61 1.31
C PHE A 254 13.55 6.01 0.02
N TYR A 255 12.79 6.00 -1.07
CA TYR A 255 13.29 6.16 -2.43
C TYR A 255 12.51 7.25 -3.17
N LEU A 256 13.25 8.05 -3.92
CA LEU A 256 12.72 8.95 -4.94
C LEU A 256 13.28 8.52 -6.30
N ASP A 257 12.39 8.23 -7.25
CA ASP A 257 12.71 7.76 -8.60
C ASP A 257 13.68 6.56 -8.62
N GLY A 258 13.51 5.66 -7.65
CA GLY A 258 14.34 4.46 -7.49
C GLY A 258 15.69 4.70 -6.79
N VAL A 259 16.00 5.93 -6.39
CA VAL A 259 17.20 6.27 -5.63
C VAL A 259 16.88 6.31 -4.14
N ASN A 260 17.49 5.42 -3.35
CA ASN A 260 17.40 5.45 -1.89
C ASN A 260 18.09 6.72 -1.37
N PHE A 261 17.37 7.56 -0.61
CA PHE A 261 17.93 8.77 -0.01
C PHE A 261 17.88 8.79 1.52
N HIS A 262 17.11 7.89 2.15
CA HIS A 262 17.01 7.82 3.60
C HIS A 262 16.75 6.39 4.08
N THR A 263 17.32 6.02 5.24
CA THR A 263 17.20 4.66 5.78
C THR A 263 17.12 4.67 7.30
N VAL A 264 16.05 4.10 7.82
CA VAL A 264 15.85 3.83 9.25
C VAL A 264 16.14 2.36 9.52
N ARG A 265 16.90 2.07 10.58
CA ARG A 265 17.33 0.71 10.94
C ARG A 265 16.76 0.36 12.31
N ALA A 266 16.35 -0.90 12.50
CA ALA A 266 15.75 -1.34 13.75
C ALA A 266 16.60 -1.06 15.00
N ASN A 267 17.93 -1.10 14.86
CA ASN A 267 18.86 -0.84 15.95
C ASN A 267 19.10 0.66 16.26
N GLN A 268 18.40 1.58 15.61
CA GLN A 268 18.38 3.00 16.01
C GLN A 268 17.50 3.24 17.23
N VAL A 269 16.59 2.31 17.53
CA VAL A 269 15.68 2.34 18.68
C VAL A 269 15.78 1.02 19.46
N ASP A 270 15.19 0.96 20.65
CA ASP A 270 15.12 -0.31 21.37
C ASP A 270 14.12 -1.29 20.71
N ALA A 271 14.28 -2.59 21.00
CA ALA A 271 13.48 -3.64 20.38
C ALA A 271 11.97 -3.50 20.62
N THR A 272 11.56 -2.97 21.78
CA THR A 272 10.13 -2.76 22.09
C THR A 272 9.57 -1.63 21.27
N THR A 273 10.30 -0.51 21.14
CA THR A 273 9.90 0.60 20.27
C THR A 273 9.77 0.16 18.82
N TRP A 274 10.73 -0.60 18.30
CA TRP A 274 10.66 -1.14 16.94
C TRP A 274 9.45 -2.07 16.76
N ALA A 275 9.26 -3.03 17.68
CA ALA A 275 8.17 -3.99 17.60
C ALA A 275 6.79 -3.32 17.71
N ASN A 276 6.63 -2.32 18.58
CA ASN A 276 5.38 -1.58 18.72
C ASN A 276 5.04 -0.79 17.46
N ALA A 277 6.04 -0.25 16.76
CA ALA A 277 5.83 0.48 15.53
C ALA A 277 5.62 -0.44 14.32
N THR A 278 6.21 -1.65 14.31
CA THR A 278 6.35 -2.43 13.06
C THR A 278 5.77 -3.84 13.11
N ASN A 279 5.35 -4.38 14.27
CA ASN A 279 4.84 -5.74 14.35
C ASN A 279 3.32 -5.84 14.11
N HIS A 280 2.84 -5.19 13.05
CA HIS A 280 1.47 -5.23 12.57
C HIS A 280 1.39 -4.75 11.12
N GLY A 281 0.22 -4.91 10.50
CA GLY A 281 -0.08 -4.28 9.21
C GLY A 281 -0.17 -2.76 9.29
N TYR A 282 -0.17 -2.15 8.12
CA TYR A 282 -0.38 -0.73 7.90
C TYR A 282 -1.48 -0.50 6.87
N PHE A 283 -2.09 0.69 6.92
CA PHE A 283 -2.89 1.22 5.83
C PHE A 283 -2.19 2.43 5.21
N VAL A 284 -2.49 2.71 3.95
CA VAL A 284 -1.95 3.85 3.19
C VAL A 284 -2.92 5.03 3.29
N ILE A 285 -2.38 6.25 3.33
CA ILE A 285 -3.10 7.51 3.31
C ILE A 285 -2.56 8.40 2.17
N LEU A 286 -3.48 9.06 1.47
CA LEU A 286 -3.19 10.15 0.54
C LEU A 286 -4.00 11.38 0.95
N ASN A 287 -3.35 12.53 1.07
CA ASN A 287 -4.03 13.80 1.33
C ASN A 287 -3.27 15.01 0.79
N VAL A 288 -3.97 16.14 0.75
CA VAL A 288 -3.35 17.46 0.66
C VAL A 288 -3.90 18.32 1.78
N ALA A 289 -3.16 18.45 2.86
CA ALA A 289 -3.51 19.34 3.96
C ALA A 289 -3.26 20.81 3.59
N MET A 290 -3.93 21.71 4.31
CA MET A 290 -3.77 23.16 4.18
C MET A 290 -3.38 23.77 5.54
N GLY A 291 -2.15 24.25 5.65
CA GLY A 291 -1.60 24.85 6.86
C GLY A 291 -1.08 23.81 7.84
N GLY A 292 -1.15 24.11 9.14
CA GLY A 292 -0.60 23.23 10.18
C GLY A 292 0.89 23.44 10.46
N GLY A 293 1.40 22.61 11.37
CA GLY A 293 2.74 22.75 11.96
C GLY A 293 3.87 22.71 10.93
N PHE A 294 3.82 21.79 9.97
CA PHE A 294 4.90 21.62 8.98
C PHE A 294 4.99 22.84 8.04
N PRO A 295 3.94 23.28 7.32
CA PRO A 295 3.98 24.57 6.62
C PRO A 295 4.37 25.74 7.52
N GLY A 296 3.91 25.75 8.79
CA GLY A 296 4.29 26.71 9.83
C GLY A 296 5.80 26.88 10.00
N ALA A 297 6.54 25.77 10.04
CA ALA A 297 8.00 25.77 10.15
C ALA A 297 8.71 26.32 8.89
N PHE A 298 8.01 26.41 7.76
CA PHE A 298 8.53 26.88 6.47
C PHE A 298 7.85 28.18 5.98
N GLY A 299 7.43 29.03 6.92
CA GLY A 299 6.88 30.36 6.63
C GLY A 299 5.36 30.46 6.67
N GLY A 300 4.67 29.39 7.08
CA GLY A 300 3.25 29.36 7.37
C GLY A 300 2.34 29.36 6.14
N GLY A 301 1.11 29.78 6.36
CA GLY A 301 0.01 29.68 5.41
C GLY A 301 -1.07 28.69 5.86
N PRO A 302 -2.21 28.62 5.14
CA PRO A 302 -2.53 29.46 3.99
C PRO A 302 -2.74 30.93 4.36
N ASP A 303 -2.45 31.85 3.44
CA ASP A 303 -2.73 33.28 3.57
C ASP A 303 -3.59 33.80 2.40
N GLY A 304 -3.83 35.11 2.33
CA GLY A 304 -4.67 35.70 1.27
C GLY A 304 -4.11 35.55 -0.15
N GLY A 305 -2.81 35.24 -0.28
CA GLY A 305 -2.15 34.99 -1.56
C GLY A 305 -2.07 33.51 -1.94
N THR A 306 -2.43 32.57 -1.06
CA THR A 306 -2.47 31.14 -1.37
C THR A 306 -3.55 30.85 -2.41
N GLU A 307 -3.17 30.26 -3.55
CA GLU A 307 -4.09 29.94 -4.63
C GLU A 307 -4.71 28.55 -4.43
N PRO A 308 -6.04 28.39 -4.46
CA PRO A 308 -6.67 27.07 -4.46
C PRO A 308 -6.64 26.42 -5.85
N GLY A 309 -7.02 25.14 -5.93
CA GLY A 309 -7.31 24.47 -7.20
C GLY A 309 -6.13 23.76 -7.87
N HIS A 310 -4.98 23.70 -7.21
CA HIS A 310 -3.79 22.99 -7.68
C HIS A 310 -3.78 21.58 -7.06
N PRO A 311 -4.03 20.52 -7.84
CA PRO A 311 -4.20 19.19 -7.27
C PRO A 311 -2.86 18.47 -7.05
N MET A 312 -2.82 17.58 -6.06
CA MET A 312 -1.89 16.44 -6.09
C MET A 312 -2.47 15.41 -7.06
N THR A 313 -1.72 15.08 -8.11
CA THR A 313 -2.12 14.11 -9.13
C THR A 313 -1.40 12.79 -8.89
N VAL A 314 -2.15 11.70 -8.70
CA VAL A 314 -1.62 10.37 -8.41
C VAL A 314 -2.01 9.42 -9.54
N ASP A 315 -1.02 8.87 -10.23
CA ASP A 315 -1.20 7.91 -11.32
C ASP A 315 -1.57 6.54 -10.78
N TYR A 316 -0.81 6.03 -9.80
CA TYR A 316 -1.12 4.77 -9.14
C TYR A 316 -0.62 4.72 -7.70
N VAL A 317 -1.20 3.81 -6.91
CA VAL A 317 -0.63 3.29 -5.66
C VAL A 317 -0.45 1.78 -5.81
N GLN A 318 0.76 1.29 -5.57
CA GLN A 318 1.11 -0.12 -5.69
C GLN A 318 1.79 -0.63 -4.41
N VAL A 319 1.36 -1.79 -3.94
CA VAL A 319 2.04 -2.54 -2.88
C VAL A 319 2.54 -3.85 -3.44
N LEU A 320 3.83 -4.11 -3.26
CA LEU A 320 4.51 -5.32 -3.68
C LEU A 320 5.10 -6.02 -2.45
N SER A 321 5.25 -7.34 -2.55
CA SER A 321 5.93 -8.14 -1.53
C SER A 321 6.86 -9.17 -2.16
N THR A 322 8.00 -9.44 -1.54
CA THR A 322 8.83 -10.62 -1.87
C THR A 322 8.40 -11.81 -1.02
N SER A 323 8.79 -13.01 -1.44
CA SER A 323 8.85 -14.13 -0.50
C SER A 323 9.86 -13.84 0.61
N GLY A 324 9.64 -14.39 1.80
CA GLY A 324 10.62 -14.34 2.88
C GLY A 324 11.95 -15.00 2.48
N GLY A 325 13.07 -14.44 2.96
CA GLY A 325 14.40 -15.01 3.02
C GLY A 325 14.42 -16.14 4.04
N GLY A 326 13.77 -17.21 3.65
CA GLY A 326 13.48 -18.41 4.40
C GLY A 326 12.46 -19.14 3.56
N ASP A 327 12.90 -20.17 2.86
CA ASP A 327 12.01 -21.09 2.13
C ASP A 327 10.84 -21.47 3.07
N GLY A 328 9.64 -20.93 2.82
CA GLY A 328 8.39 -21.41 3.40
C GLY A 328 7.81 -20.74 4.67
N GLY A 329 8.24 -19.55 5.09
CA GLY A 329 7.62 -18.84 6.22
C GLY A 329 6.39 -18.00 5.82
N THR A 330 5.17 -18.48 6.05
CA THR A 330 3.94 -17.78 5.68
C THR A 330 3.49 -16.80 6.76
N THR A 331 3.46 -15.50 6.47
CA THR A 331 2.47 -14.64 7.12
C THR A 331 1.09 -15.26 6.90
N PRO A 332 0.22 -15.35 7.92
CA PRO A 332 -1.15 -15.84 7.75
C PRO A 332 -1.80 -15.18 6.53
N PRO A 333 -2.27 -15.95 5.54
CA PRO A 333 -3.08 -15.40 4.47
C PRO A 333 -4.28 -14.66 5.08
N PRO A 334 -4.83 -13.62 4.42
CA PRO A 334 -6.09 -13.02 4.82
C PRO A 334 -7.12 -14.12 5.09
N THR A 335 -7.87 -13.96 6.18
CA THR A 335 -8.91 -14.93 6.57
C THR A 335 -9.82 -15.22 5.36
N GLY A 336 -9.95 -16.49 4.98
CA GLY A 336 -10.77 -16.91 3.84
C GLY A 336 -10.08 -17.00 2.46
N SER A 337 -8.75 -16.91 2.36
CA SER A 337 -8.03 -17.17 1.09
C SER A 337 -6.76 -18.01 1.25
N ARG A 338 -6.87 -19.18 1.90
CA ARG A 338 -5.76 -20.13 2.04
C ARG A 338 -5.78 -21.14 0.89
N ASP A 339 -4.64 -21.41 0.27
CA ASP A 339 -4.49 -22.50 -0.69
C ASP A 339 -4.17 -23.80 0.06
N ALA A 340 -4.95 -24.86 -0.15
CA ALA A 340 -4.75 -26.15 0.52
C ALA A 340 -3.38 -26.79 0.19
N TYR A 341 -2.86 -26.52 -1.01
CA TYR A 341 -1.62 -27.11 -1.51
C TYR A 341 -0.38 -26.28 -1.17
N GLY A 342 -0.57 -25.11 -0.57
CA GLY A 342 0.49 -24.32 0.05
C GLY A 342 0.79 -24.79 1.48
N THR A 343 1.91 -24.33 2.02
CA THR A 343 2.18 -24.44 3.46
C THR A 343 1.22 -23.55 4.22
N ILE A 344 0.49 -24.11 5.18
CA ILE A 344 -0.36 -23.37 6.10
C ILE A 344 0.33 -23.39 7.47
N GLN A 345 0.83 -22.24 7.90
CA GLN A 345 1.40 -22.03 9.24
C GLN A 345 0.36 -22.36 10.31
N ALA A 346 0.73 -23.14 11.32
CA ALA A 346 -0.23 -23.60 12.30
C ALA A 346 -0.69 -22.48 13.25
N GLU A 347 0.16 -21.49 13.50
CA GLU A 347 -0.18 -20.25 14.24
C GLU A 347 -1.10 -19.30 13.45
N SER A 348 -1.34 -19.57 12.17
CA SER A 348 -2.24 -18.78 11.31
C SER A 348 -3.73 -19.06 11.53
N PHE A 349 -4.10 -19.66 12.66
CA PHE A 349 -5.48 -20.03 12.97
C PHE A 349 -6.39 -18.79 13.06
N ASP A 350 -7.63 -18.92 12.61
CA ASP A 350 -8.68 -17.91 12.80
C ASP A 350 -9.35 -18.00 14.18
N SER A 351 -9.28 -19.18 14.81
CA SER A 351 -9.79 -19.44 16.16
C SER A 351 -9.15 -20.69 16.74
N GLN A 352 -9.06 -20.79 18.06
CA GLN A 352 -8.46 -21.94 18.73
C GLN A 352 -9.03 -22.13 20.15
N SER A 353 -8.75 -23.30 20.73
CA SER A 353 -8.82 -23.51 22.18
C SER A 353 -7.66 -24.35 22.67
N GLY A 354 -7.07 -23.92 23.79
CA GLY A 354 -6.06 -24.68 24.53
C GLY A 354 -4.64 -24.63 23.96
N THR A 355 -4.38 -23.82 22.93
CA THR A 355 -3.02 -23.67 22.39
C THR A 355 -2.34 -22.36 22.78
N ILE A 356 -1.01 -22.39 22.78
CA ILE A 356 -0.12 -21.23 22.82
C ILE A 356 0.64 -21.09 21.50
N THR A 357 1.16 -19.89 21.24
CA THR A 357 2.16 -19.66 20.18
C THR A 357 3.53 -19.43 20.80
N GLU A 358 4.56 -20.05 20.22
CA GLU A 358 5.96 -19.87 20.65
C GLU A 358 6.90 -19.83 19.44
N SER A 359 8.09 -19.26 19.61
CA SER A 359 9.11 -19.28 18.56
C SER A 359 9.57 -20.71 18.26
N THR A 360 9.58 -21.08 16.98
CA THR A 360 10.06 -22.40 16.56
C THR A 360 11.56 -22.40 16.29
N SER A 361 12.24 -23.51 16.63
CA SER A 361 13.62 -23.78 16.21
C SER A 361 13.68 -24.62 14.92
N ASP A 362 12.55 -24.86 14.26
CA ASP A 362 12.51 -25.62 13.01
C ASP A 362 13.22 -24.87 11.87
N SER A 363 13.60 -25.63 10.84
CA SER A 363 14.01 -25.03 9.56
C SER A 363 12.87 -24.18 8.99
N GLY A 364 13.14 -22.91 8.69
CA GLY A 364 12.14 -21.93 8.25
C GLY A 364 11.80 -20.87 9.30
N GLY A 365 12.13 -21.11 10.58
CA GLY A 365 11.83 -20.17 11.67
C GLY A 365 10.32 -19.91 11.81
N GLY A 366 9.95 -18.77 12.41
CA GLY A 366 8.56 -18.39 12.63
C GLY A 366 8.06 -18.76 14.02
N GLN A 367 6.76 -19.04 14.14
CA GLN A 367 6.17 -19.56 15.37
C GLN A 367 5.57 -20.94 15.12
N ASN A 368 5.36 -21.70 16.19
CA ASN A 368 4.53 -22.90 16.17
C ASN A 368 3.38 -22.75 17.16
N ILE A 369 2.34 -23.57 16.98
CA ILE A 369 1.38 -23.81 18.05
C ILE A 369 1.89 -24.93 18.95
N GLY A 370 1.63 -24.80 20.25
CA GLY A 370 2.11 -25.73 21.25
C GLY A 370 1.19 -25.85 22.46
N ALA A 371 1.68 -26.56 23.48
CA ALA A 371 0.91 -26.97 24.67
C ALA A 371 -0.38 -27.74 24.31
N LEU A 372 -0.34 -28.55 23.25
CA LEU A 372 -1.52 -29.22 22.72
C LEU A 372 -1.75 -30.56 23.42
N ALA A 373 -2.88 -30.67 24.10
CA ALA A 373 -3.36 -31.83 24.83
C ALA A 373 -4.72 -32.31 24.28
N ASN A 374 -5.29 -33.30 24.97
CA ASN A 374 -6.59 -33.87 24.60
C ASN A 374 -7.71 -32.82 24.70
N GLY A 375 -8.39 -32.57 23.58
CA GLY A 375 -9.54 -31.64 23.48
C GLY A 375 -9.22 -30.29 22.85
N ASP A 376 -7.95 -30.01 22.59
CA ASP A 376 -7.50 -28.77 21.97
C ASP A 376 -7.77 -28.77 20.45
N TRP A 377 -7.84 -27.58 19.86
CA TRP A 377 -8.11 -27.44 18.43
C TRP A 377 -7.68 -26.07 17.89
N ALA A 378 -7.46 -26.03 16.58
CA ALA A 378 -7.22 -24.82 15.80
C ALA A 378 -8.06 -24.83 14.50
N LEU A 379 -8.66 -23.69 14.15
CA LEU A 379 -9.53 -23.49 12.98
C LEU A 379 -8.83 -22.63 11.93
N TYR A 380 -8.94 -23.05 10.67
CA TYR A 380 -8.45 -22.36 9.49
C TYR A 380 -9.58 -22.25 8.46
N LYS A 381 -10.14 -21.05 8.31
CA LYS A 381 -11.29 -20.76 7.47
C LYS A 381 -10.93 -20.65 5.99
N GLY A 382 -11.85 -21.09 5.13
CA GLY A 382 -11.80 -20.89 3.69
C GLY A 382 -10.55 -21.44 3.01
N VAL A 383 -10.14 -22.66 3.36
CA VAL A 383 -9.04 -23.38 2.71
C VAL A 383 -9.53 -23.94 1.37
N LYS A 384 -8.86 -23.56 0.28
CA LYS A 384 -9.22 -23.84 -1.12
C LYS A 384 -8.51 -25.10 -1.61
N PHE A 385 -9.26 -26.19 -1.75
CA PHE A 385 -8.84 -27.46 -2.35
C PHE A 385 -9.09 -27.51 -3.86
N GLY A 386 -9.86 -26.58 -4.42
CA GLY A 386 -10.10 -26.54 -5.87
C GLY A 386 -10.86 -27.75 -6.40
N SER A 387 -10.78 -28.04 -7.70
CA SER A 387 -11.57 -29.11 -8.34
C SER A 387 -10.92 -30.50 -8.31
N SER A 388 -9.61 -30.57 -8.03
CA SER A 388 -8.86 -31.82 -7.98
C SER A 388 -8.82 -32.33 -6.55
N ALA A 389 -9.18 -33.59 -6.29
CA ALA A 389 -9.24 -34.08 -4.92
C ALA A 389 -7.85 -34.11 -4.26
N ALA A 390 -7.77 -33.66 -3.02
CA ALA A 390 -6.63 -33.93 -2.14
C ALA A 390 -6.85 -35.27 -1.40
N HIS A 391 -5.81 -36.11 -1.34
CA HIS A 391 -5.80 -37.41 -0.65
C HIS A 391 -4.68 -37.54 0.40
N GLN A 392 -3.81 -36.53 0.48
CA GLN A 392 -2.72 -36.46 1.44
C GLN A 392 -2.88 -35.26 2.35
N PHE A 393 -2.55 -35.45 3.62
CA PHE A 393 -2.31 -34.41 4.62
C PHE A 393 -0.91 -34.61 5.18
N GLN A 394 -0.16 -33.54 5.37
CA GLN A 394 1.15 -33.59 6.03
C GLN A 394 1.23 -32.47 7.05
N ALA A 395 1.76 -32.77 8.23
CA ALA A 395 2.05 -31.76 9.23
C ALA A 395 3.48 -31.87 9.75
N ARG A 396 4.07 -30.72 10.01
CA ARG A 396 5.38 -30.58 10.64
C ARG A 396 5.20 -30.43 12.13
N VAL A 397 5.59 -31.46 12.87
CA VAL A 397 5.26 -31.64 14.29
C VAL A 397 6.48 -31.99 15.13
N ALA A 398 6.44 -31.61 16.40
CA ALA A 398 7.43 -31.98 17.41
C ALA A 398 6.73 -32.48 18.67
N SER A 399 7.39 -33.33 19.44
CA SER A 399 6.86 -33.88 20.69
C SER A 399 7.99 -34.19 21.66
N GLY A 400 7.96 -33.53 22.82
CA GLY A 400 8.79 -33.85 23.98
C GLY A 400 8.09 -34.75 25.00
N ALA A 401 6.98 -35.39 24.61
CA ALA A 401 6.11 -36.11 25.52
C ALA A 401 6.82 -37.27 26.23
N GLY A 402 6.50 -37.50 27.51
CA GLY A 402 7.07 -38.59 28.30
C GLY A 402 6.73 -39.98 27.75
N ALA A 403 7.44 -41.01 28.20
CA ALA A 403 7.17 -42.39 27.81
C ALA A 403 5.71 -42.78 28.11
N GLY A 404 5.02 -43.35 27.13
CA GLY A 404 3.61 -43.73 27.24
C GLY A 404 2.60 -42.62 26.91
N VAL A 405 3.04 -41.39 26.65
CA VAL A 405 2.19 -40.29 26.18
C VAL A 405 2.21 -40.25 24.65
N SER A 406 1.03 -40.26 24.05
CA SER A 406 0.82 -40.16 22.60
C SER A 406 -0.60 -39.71 22.33
N GLY A 407 -0.87 -39.23 21.11
CA GLY A 407 -2.21 -38.82 20.70
C GLY A 407 -2.35 -38.77 19.18
N LEU A 408 -3.53 -38.39 18.73
CA LEU A 408 -3.89 -38.21 17.33
C LEU A 408 -3.93 -36.72 16.99
N VAL A 409 -3.31 -36.37 15.87
CA VAL A 409 -3.58 -35.13 15.14
C VAL A 409 -4.59 -35.47 14.06
N GLU A 410 -5.77 -34.89 14.15
CA GLU A 410 -6.91 -35.20 13.28
C GLU A 410 -7.30 -33.97 12.44
N VAL A 411 -7.68 -34.20 11.19
CA VAL A 411 -8.22 -33.17 10.30
C VAL A 411 -9.72 -33.34 10.15
N ARG A 412 -10.49 -32.28 10.39
CA ARG A 412 -11.95 -32.25 10.22
C ARG A 412 -12.33 -31.07 9.32
N LEU A 413 -13.44 -31.19 8.59
CA LEU A 413 -13.95 -30.14 7.70
C LEU A 413 -15.26 -29.57 8.21
N ASP A 414 -15.40 -28.25 8.09
CA ASP A 414 -16.58 -27.39 8.32
C ASP A 414 -17.18 -27.40 9.74
N SER A 415 -16.85 -28.42 10.54
CA SER A 415 -17.25 -28.51 11.95
C SER A 415 -16.22 -29.30 12.75
N ARG A 416 -15.90 -28.78 13.94
CA ARG A 416 -15.09 -29.49 14.95
C ARG A 416 -15.70 -30.83 15.36
N SER A 417 -17.02 -31.01 15.25
CA SER A 417 -17.70 -32.26 15.59
C SER A 417 -17.91 -33.21 14.41
N ALA A 418 -17.53 -32.83 13.18
CA ALA A 418 -17.58 -33.72 12.02
C ALA A 418 -16.59 -34.87 12.18
N ALA A 419 -16.84 -36.02 11.55
CA ALA A 419 -15.88 -37.13 11.55
C ALA A 419 -14.54 -36.70 10.93
N PRO A 420 -13.38 -37.18 11.44
CA PRO A 420 -12.09 -36.89 10.83
C PRO A 420 -12.05 -37.40 9.39
N ILE A 421 -11.52 -36.58 8.48
CA ILE A 421 -11.22 -37.00 7.12
C ILE A 421 -9.91 -37.78 7.04
N GLY A 422 -9.05 -37.63 8.05
CA GLY A 422 -7.86 -38.44 8.29
C GLY A 422 -7.11 -37.98 9.54
N SER A 423 -6.09 -38.74 9.90
CA SER A 423 -5.31 -38.52 11.13
C SER A 423 -3.98 -39.25 11.09
N PHE A 424 -3.03 -38.81 11.91
CA PHE A 424 -1.87 -39.62 12.28
C PHE A 424 -1.67 -39.65 13.79
N ALA A 425 -1.03 -40.71 14.28
CA ALA A 425 -0.60 -40.82 15.66
C ALA A 425 0.79 -40.22 15.85
N LEU A 426 0.99 -39.50 16.96
CA LEU A 426 2.27 -38.95 17.33
C LEU A 426 2.64 -39.33 18.77
N SER A 427 3.88 -39.76 18.93
CA SER A 427 4.57 -39.91 20.21
C SER A 427 5.84 -39.04 20.21
N ASN A 428 6.66 -39.17 21.25
CA ASN A 428 7.93 -38.44 21.39
C ASN A 428 8.79 -38.46 20.10
N THR A 429 9.16 -37.28 19.61
CA THR A 429 10.01 -37.10 18.42
C THR A 429 11.48 -36.82 18.77
N GLY A 430 11.78 -36.62 20.05
CA GLY A 430 13.09 -36.29 20.61
C GLY A 430 13.13 -34.93 21.33
N GLY A 431 11.98 -34.26 21.53
CA GLY A 431 11.90 -32.94 22.17
C GLY A 431 10.80 -32.04 21.59
N TRP A 432 10.40 -31.00 22.33
CA TRP A 432 9.33 -30.06 21.94
C TRP A 432 9.66 -29.19 20.73
N GLN A 433 10.91 -29.18 20.31
CA GLN A 433 11.42 -28.47 19.15
C GLN A 433 12.21 -29.43 18.22
N SER A 434 12.00 -30.74 18.36
CA SER A 434 12.60 -31.80 17.53
C SER A 434 11.63 -32.19 16.41
N TRP A 435 11.66 -31.43 15.31
CA TRP A 435 10.64 -31.43 14.27
C TRP A 435 10.72 -32.59 13.28
N ARG A 436 9.57 -33.18 12.95
CA ARG A 436 9.38 -34.22 11.93
C ARG A 436 8.16 -33.90 11.06
N THR A 437 8.21 -34.26 9.79
CA THR A 437 7.05 -34.16 8.88
C THR A 437 6.35 -35.50 8.83
N ILE A 438 5.09 -35.55 9.25
CA ILE A 438 4.30 -36.78 9.35
C ILE A 438 3.16 -36.73 8.33
N PRO A 439 3.11 -37.67 7.37
CA PRO A 439 2.00 -37.78 6.42
C PRO A 439 0.83 -38.59 6.99
N ALA A 440 -0.37 -38.31 6.49
CA ALA A 440 -1.59 -39.10 6.67
C ALA A 440 -2.41 -39.13 5.38
N ASN A 441 -3.03 -40.28 5.11
CA ASN A 441 -4.05 -40.38 4.07
C ASN A 441 -5.34 -39.72 4.57
N ILE A 442 -6.04 -39.02 3.68
CA ILE A 442 -7.35 -38.42 3.95
C ILE A 442 -8.40 -38.90 2.93
N SER A 443 -9.69 -38.85 3.29
CA SER A 443 -10.76 -38.94 2.31
C SER A 443 -10.67 -37.79 1.31
N GLY A 444 -11.02 -38.04 0.04
CA GLY A 444 -10.88 -37.06 -1.04
C GLY A 444 -11.61 -35.74 -0.75
N VAL A 445 -10.90 -34.62 -0.84
CA VAL A 445 -11.45 -33.27 -0.58
C VAL A 445 -11.31 -32.37 -1.80
N THR A 446 -12.38 -31.68 -2.17
CA THR A 446 -12.43 -30.66 -3.23
C THR A 446 -13.23 -29.45 -2.73
N GLY A 447 -13.12 -28.30 -3.39
CA GLY A 447 -13.90 -27.11 -3.09
C GLY A 447 -13.18 -26.21 -2.09
N THR A 448 -13.95 -25.54 -1.24
CA THR A 448 -13.43 -24.65 -0.18
C THR A 448 -14.08 -25.04 1.13
N HIS A 449 -13.27 -25.27 2.16
CA HIS A 449 -13.73 -25.75 3.46
C HIS A 449 -13.07 -24.98 4.60
N ASP A 450 -13.76 -24.93 5.74
CA ASP A 450 -13.12 -24.58 7.00
C ASP A 450 -12.43 -25.83 7.53
N VAL A 451 -11.12 -25.75 7.77
CA VAL A 451 -10.30 -26.87 8.26
C VAL A 451 -10.11 -26.74 9.76
N TYR A 452 -10.37 -27.82 10.49
CA TYR A 452 -10.03 -27.95 11.90
C TYR A 452 -8.89 -28.95 12.06
N LEU A 453 -7.85 -28.56 12.79
CA LEU A 453 -6.96 -29.51 13.45
C LEU A 453 -7.49 -29.75 14.86
N THR A 454 -7.71 -31.01 15.21
CA THR A 454 -8.13 -31.41 16.57
C THR A 454 -7.15 -32.41 17.16
N PHE A 455 -6.96 -32.34 18.48
CA PHE A 455 -5.97 -33.12 19.20
C PHE A 455 -6.66 -34.06 20.20
N THR A 456 -6.48 -35.37 20.02
CA THR A 456 -7.14 -36.40 20.84
C THR A 456 -6.10 -37.29 21.50
N SER A 457 -6.17 -37.47 22.82
CA SER A 457 -5.25 -38.33 23.56
C SER A 457 -5.99 -39.03 24.71
N GLY A 458 -5.56 -40.25 25.02
CA GLY A 458 -6.03 -40.97 26.20
C GLY A 458 -5.44 -40.44 27.52
N GLN A 459 -4.54 -39.45 27.44
CA GLN A 459 -3.82 -38.87 28.57
C GLN A 459 -4.07 -37.36 28.65
N PRO A 460 -4.02 -36.76 29.85
CA PRO A 460 -4.26 -35.33 30.04
C PRO A 460 -3.04 -34.45 29.70
N SER A 461 -1.87 -35.05 29.44
CA SER A 461 -0.64 -34.31 29.15
C SER A 461 -0.57 -33.85 27.70
N ASP A 462 0.07 -32.70 27.49
CA ASP A 462 0.47 -32.21 26.18
C ASP A 462 1.28 -33.28 25.45
N PHE A 463 1.06 -33.42 24.14
CA PHE A 463 1.72 -34.45 23.36
C PHE A 463 2.27 -33.97 22.01
N VAL A 464 1.92 -32.77 21.55
CA VAL A 464 2.34 -32.28 20.24
C VAL A 464 2.51 -30.76 20.18
N ASN A 465 3.50 -30.32 19.42
CA ASN A 465 3.61 -29.00 18.84
C ASN A 465 3.44 -29.13 17.31
N VAL A 466 2.79 -28.15 16.66
CA VAL A 466 2.60 -28.12 15.20
C VAL A 466 3.16 -26.82 14.65
N ASN A 467 4.08 -26.91 13.68
CA ASN A 467 4.68 -25.76 13.01
C ASN A 467 3.83 -25.34 11.80
N TRP A 468 3.60 -26.26 10.87
CA TRP A 468 2.76 -26.03 9.69
C TRP A 468 2.13 -27.32 9.19
N PHE A 469 1.17 -27.20 8.28
CA PHE A 469 0.58 -28.33 7.56
C PHE A 469 0.28 -27.99 6.09
N THR A 470 0.08 -29.01 5.26
CA THR A 470 -0.28 -28.87 3.85
C THR A 470 -1.08 -30.07 3.36
N PHE A 471 -1.77 -29.93 2.23
CA PHE A 471 -2.51 -31.00 1.56
C PHE A 471 -1.88 -31.34 0.21
N GLY A 472 -2.12 -32.56 -0.26
CA GLY A 472 -1.60 -33.05 -1.54
C GLY A 472 -2.56 -34.02 -2.23
N HIS A 473 -2.30 -34.25 -3.51
CA HIS A 473 -3.05 -35.20 -4.33
C HIS A 473 -2.75 -36.67 -3.99
#